data_AF-A0A7C2AVX7-F1
#
_entry.id   AF-A0A7C2AVX7-F1
#
_cell.length_a   1.000
_cell.length_b   1.000
_cell.length_c   1.000
_cell.angle_alpha   90.00
_cell.angle_beta   90.00
_cell.angle_gamma   90.00
#
_symmetry.space_group_name_H-M   'P 1'
#
loop_
_entity.id
_entity.type
_entity.pdbx_description
1 polymer ?
#
loop_
_entity_poly.entity_id
_entity_poly.type
_entity_poly.pdbx_seq_one_letter_code
_entity_poly.pdbx_strand_id
1 'polypeptide(L)'
;LDGIKNKIDPGEAMDKDLYDLPAEEEKQIATVSSSLEMSLDALDSDRAFLTAGDVFTDSMIDGYIDLKMEEVTTLRMTTHPAEYDMYYSL
;
A
#
# COMPACT_ATOMS: atom_id res chain seq x y z
N LEU A 1 8.68 -3.24 16.17
CA LEU A 1 10.04 -3.38 16.74
C LEU A 1 11.00 -2.34 16.17
N ASP A 2 11.09 -2.23 14.84
CA ASP A 2 11.98 -1.27 14.17
C ASP A 2 11.85 0.18 14.68
N GLY A 3 10.63 0.75 14.66
CA GLY A 3 10.39 2.10 15.16
C GLY A 3 10.81 2.35 16.62
N ILE A 4 10.89 1.32 17.47
CA ILE A 4 11.44 1.44 18.84
C ILE A 4 12.98 1.51 18.81
N LYS A 5 13.63 0.71 17.96
CA LYS A 5 15.10 0.73 17.77
C LYS A 5 15.54 2.08 17.19
N ASN A 6 14.83 2.54 16.16
CA ASN A 6 15.13 3.76 15.42
C ASN A 6 14.56 5.03 16.09
N LYS A 7 13.76 4.87 17.16
CA LYS A 7 13.08 5.95 17.89
C LYS A 7 12.26 6.86 16.98
N ILE A 8 11.50 6.24 16.08
CA ILE A 8 10.63 6.95 15.13
C ILE A 8 9.53 7.64 15.96
N ASP A 9 9.47 8.96 15.83
CA ASP A 9 8.41 9.77 16.40
C ASP A 9 7.17 9.67 15.50
N PRO A 10 5.99 9.23 16.00
CA PRO A 10 4.77 9.18 15.21
C PRO A 10 4.20 10.59 14.91
N GLY A 11 4.71 11.64 15.55
CA GLY A 11 4.16 12.99 15.50
C GLY A 11 3.02 13.20 16.49
N GLU A 12 2.42 14.39 16.42
CA GLU A 12 1.28 14.78 17.26
C GLU A 12 0.02 13.96 16.92
N ALA A 13 -0.78 13.64 17.95
CA ALA A 13 -2.03 12.92 17.77
C ALA A 13 -3.08 13.80 17.05
N MET A 14 -3.85 13.18 16.14
CA MET A 14 -4.94 13.85 15.43
C MET A 14 -6.26 13.62 16.17
N ASP A 15 -6.78 14.66 16.83
CA ASP A 15 -8.08 14.64 17.53
C ASP A 15 -9.29 15.01 16.62
N LYS A 16 -9.05 15.20 15.31
CA LYS A 16 -10.08 15.56 14.31
C LYS A 16 -10.66 14.30 13.65
N ASP A 17 -11.95 14.35 13.27
CA ASP A 17 -12.54 13.30 12.44
C ASP A 17 -11.94 13.35 11.02
N LEU A 18 -11.34 12.25 10.60
CA LEU A 18 -10.62 12.11 9.34
C LEU A 18 -11.53 12.25 8.11
N TYR A 19 -12.84 12.00 8.24
CA TYR A 19 -13.79 12.08 7.11
C TYR A 19 -14.36 13.48 6.89
N ASP A 20 -14.26 14.37 7.88
CA ASP A 20 -14.77 15.76 7.83
C ASP A 20 -13.64 16.80 7.66
N LEU A 21 -12.42 16.37 7.35
CA LEU A 21 -11.28 17.28 7.14
C LEU A 21 -11.41 18.12 5.86
N PRO A 22 -11.02 19.41 5.88
CA PRO A 22 -10.80 20.17 4.67
C PRO A 22 -9.69 19.55 3.83
N ALA A 23 -9.85 19.49 2.51
CA ALA A 23 -8.89 18.87 1.59
C ALA A 23 -7.45 19.46 1.65
N GLU A 24 -7.26 20.68 2.16
CA GLU A 24 -5.92 21.26 2.39
C GLU A 24 -5.24 20.75 3.67
N GLU A 25 -6.01 20.25 4.65
CA GLU A 25 -5.49 19.57 5.83
C GLU A 25 -5.28 18.07 5.53
N GLU A 26 -6.22 17.43 4.81
CA GLU A 26 -6.13 16.02 4.40
C GLU A 26 -4.84 15.70 3.62
N LYS A 27 -4.44 16.58 2.69
CA LYS A 27 -3.17 16.47 1.92
C LYS A 27 -1.90 16.41 2.77
N GLN A 28 -1.95 16.84 4.02
CA GLN A 28 -0.79 16.84 4.93
C GLN A 28 -0.68 15.52 5.71
N ILE A 29 -1.69 14.66 5.63
CA ILE A 29 -1.73 13.37 6.30
C ILE A 29 -1.17 12.30 5.38
N ALA A 30 -0.21 11.51 5.88
CA ALA A 30 0.28 10.33 5.17
C ALA A 30 -0.85 9.28 5.07
N THR A 31 -1.23 8.92 3.85
CA THR A 31 -2.30 7.95 3.57
C THR A 31 -1.74 6.55 3.32
N VAL A 32 -2.62 5.55 3.43
CA VAL A 32 -2.28 4.16 3.05
C VAL A 32 -2.19 4.01 1.54
N SER A 33 -1.49 2.96 1.08
CA SER A 33 -1.41 2.59 -0.34
C SER A 33 -2.80 2.43 -0.96
N SER A 34 -3.03 3.08 -2.12
CA SER A 34 -4.33 3.11 -2.79
C SER A 34 -4.66 1.87 -3.63
N SER A 35 -3.66 1.02 -3.88
CA SER A 35 -3.80 -0.23 -4.64
C SER A 35 -2.88 -1.32 -4.07
N LEU A 36 -3.20 -2.59 -4.36
CA LEU A 36 -2.35 -3.72 -3.98
C LEU A 36 -0.96 -3.64 -4.64
N GLU A 37 -0.88 -3.21 -5.90
CA GLU A 37 0.40 -2.96 -6.59
C GLU A 37 1.26 -1.98 -5.81
N MET A 38 0.70 -0.83 -5.40
CA MET A 38 1.43 0.16 -4.60
C MET A 38 1.87 -0.40 -3.24
N SER A 39 1.11 -1.31 -2.63
CA SER A 39 1.53 -2.02 -1.42
C SER A 39 2.71 -2.96 -1.67
N LEU A 40 2.74 -3.63 -2.82
CA LEU A 40 3.82 -4.57 -3.20
C LEU A 40 5.10 -3.82 -3.57
N ASP A 41 5.00 -2.73 -4.32
CA ASP A 41 6.13 -1.82 -4.63
C ASP A 41 6.72 -1.23 -3.34
N ALA A 42 5.86 -0.80 -2.40
CA ALA A 42 6.30 -0.30 -1.11
C ALA A 42 7.02 -1.40 -0.30
N LEU A 43 6.47 -2.62 -0.26
CA LEU A 43 7.07 -3.78 0.39
C LEU A 43 8.43 -4.14 -0.21
N ASP A 44 8.57 -4.10 -1.54
CA ASP A 44 9.86 -4.32 -2.21
C ASP A 44 10.89 -3.28 -1.75
N SER A 45 10.51 -1.99 -1.83
CA SER A 45 11.38 -0.86 -1.55
C SER A 45 11.81 -0.71 -0.07
N ASP A 46 11.01 -1.17 0.89
CA ASP A 46 11.25 -1.04 2.34
C ASP A 46 11.11 -2.38 3.09
N ARG A 47 11.62 -3.47 2.50
CA ARG A 47 11.65 -4.80 3.16
C ARG A 47 12.60 -4.92 4.36
N ALA A 48 13.49 -3.94 4.58
CA ALA A 48 14.61 -4.05 5.51
C ALA A 48 14.17 -4.25 6.99
N PHE A 49 13.04 -3.67 7.39
CA PHE A 49 12.51 -3.85 8.75
C PHE A 49 11.96 -5.26 9.01
N LEU A 50 11.66 -6.03 7.96
CA LEU A 50 11.17 -7.42 8.02
C LEU A 50 12.33 -8.42 7.99
N THR A 51 13.36 -8.18 7.18
CA THR A 51 14.55 -9.04 7.11
C THR A 51 15.48 -8.88 8.32
N ALA A 52 15.27 -7.84 9.14
CA ALA A 52 16.03 -7.57 10.36
C ALA A 52 15.97 -8.72 11.39
N GLY A 53 17.02 -9.55 11.41
CA GLY A 53 17.17 -10.71 12.29
C GLY A 53 16.68 -12.03 11.67
N ASP A 54 16.71 -12.12 10.33
CA ASP A 54 16.40 -13.33 9.55
C ASP A 54 14.98 -13.89 9.78
N VAL A 55 14.04 -13.03 10.20
CA VAL A 55 12.63 -13.37 10.44
C VAL A 55 11.91 -13.61 9.11
N PHE A 56 12.23 -12.79 8.11
CA PHE A 56 11.86 -12.98 6.70
C PHE A 56 13.15 -13.01 5.87
N THR A 57 13.15 -13.81 4.80
CA THR A 57 14.23 -13.80 3.80
C THR A 57 13.77 -13.07 2.55
N ASP A 58 14.70 -12.46 1.80
CA ASP A 58 14.37 -11.80 0.53
C ASP A 58 13.62 -12.75 -0.42
N SER A 59 14.08 -13.99 -0.54
CA SER A 59 13.42 -15.02 -1.35
C SER A 59 11.97 -15.34 -0.96
N MET A 60 11.59 -15.14 0.31
CA MET A 60 10.21 -15.31 0.77
C MET A 60 9.36 -14.09 0.42
N ILE A 61 9.95 -12.89 0.50
CA ILE A 61 9.28 -11.63 0.15
C ILE A 61 9.10 -11.55 -1.38
N ASP A 62 10.13 -11.87 -2.16
CA ASP A 62 10.08 -11.93 -3.63
C ASP A 62 8.99 -12.91 -4.10
N GLY A 63 9.01 -14.15 -3.61
CA GLY A 63 8.00 -15.15 -3.97
C GLY A 63 6.58 -14.81 -3.52
N TYR A 64 6.41 -13.97 -2.49
CA TYR A 64 5.12 -13.42 -2.10
C TYR A 64 4.67 -12.30 -3.05
N ILE A 65 5.58 -11.40 -3.43
CA ILE A 65 5.32 -10.31 -4.38
C ILE A 65 4.92 -10.89 -5.74
N ASP A 66 5.69 -11.85 -6.28
CA ASP A 66 5.39 -12.52 -7.55
C ASP A 66 3.97 -13.12 -7.55
N LEU A 67 3.64 -13.92 -6.53
CA LEU A 67 2.32 -14.53 -6.37
C LEU A 67 1.18 -13.51 -6.31
N LYS A 68 1.41 -12.35 -5.70
CA LYS A 68 0.41 -11.27 -5.62
C LYS A 68 0.35 -10.40 -6.86
N MET A 69 1.44 -10.29 -7.63
CA MET A 69 1.43 -9.66 -8.93
C MET A 69 0.65 -10.48 -9.97
N GLU A 70 0.55 -11.80 -9.85
CA GLU A 70 -0.37 -12.62 -10.67
C GLU A 70 -1.84 -12.23 -10.43
N GLU A 71 -2.25 -12.01 -9.16
CA GLU A 71 -3.61 -11.56 -8.80
C GLU A 71 -3.90 -10.16 -9.35
N VAL A 72 -2.97 -9.22 -9.16
CA VAL A 72 -3.04 -7.84 -9.70
C VAL A 72 -3.16 -7.84 -11.22
N THR A 73 -2.34 -8.65 -11.89
CA THR A 73 -2.29 -8.76 -13.36
C THR A 73 -3.58 -9.36 -13.91
N THR A 74 -4.12 -10.38 -13.25
CA THR A 74 -5.42 -10.99 -13.61
C THR A 74 -6.55 -9.97 -13.57
N LEU A 75 -6.63 -9.17 -12.49
CA LEU A 75 -7.66 -8.13 -12.36
C LEU A 75 -7.47 -7.02 -13.42
N ARG A 76 -6.23 -6.53 -13.62
CA ARG A 76 -5.91 -5.47 -14.60
C ARG A 76 -6.17 -5.86 -16.07
N MET A 77 -6.15 -7.15 -16.40
CA MET A 77 -6.43 -7.63 -17.76
C MET A 77 -7.89 -8.06 -17.96
N THR A 78 -8.73 -8.00 -16.91
CA THR A 78 -10.14 -8.40 -16.97
C THR A 78 -11.04 -7.17 -17.04
N THR A 79 -11.78 -7.01 -18.13
CA THR A 79 -12.79 -5.93 -18.28
C THR A 79 -13.78 -5.95 -17.13
N HIS A 80 -13.84 -4.86 -16.36
CA HIS A 80 -14.80 -4.74 -15.26
C HIS A 80 -16.21 -4.41 -15.81
N PRO A 81 -17.31 -4.97 -15.28
CA PRO A 81 -18.66 -4.69 -15.78
C PRO A 81 -19.04 -3.20 -15.81
N ALA A 82 -18.46 -2.39 -14.92
CA ALA A 82 -18.65 -0.93 -14.92
C ALA A 82 -18.04 -0.25 -16.17
N GLU A 83 -16.96 -0.79 -16.75
CA GLU A 83 -16.38 -0.25 -18.00
C GLU A 83 -17.36 -0.41 -19.17
N TYR A 84 -18.15 -1.48 -19.18
CA TYR A 84 -19.21 -1.66 -20.17
C TYR A 84 -20.30 -0.58 -20.01
N ASP A 85 -20.77 -0.33 -18.79
CA ASP A 85 -21.74 0.74 -18.49
C ASP A 85 -21.20 2.13 -18.89
N MET A 86 -19.92 2.40 -18.60
CA MET A 86 -19.27 3.68 -18.90
C MET A 86 -18.98 3.90 -20.40
N TYR A 87 -18.63 2.85 -21.16
CA TYR A 87 -18.01 3.00 -22.48
C TYR A 87 -18.69 2.25 -23.64
N TYR A 88 -19.65 1.36 -23.41
CA TYR A 88 -20.24 0.53 -24.49
C TYR A 88 -20.99 1.34 -25.56
N SER A 89 -21.53 2.51 -25.21
CA SER A 89 -22.32 3.37 -26.12
C SER A 89 -21.69 4.74 -26.37
N LEU A 90 -20.36 4.84 -26.18
CA LEU A 90 -19.57 6.04 -26.42
C LEU A 90 -19.23 6.21 -27.93
#